data_AF-A0A535FB39-F1
#
_entry.id   AF-A0A535FB39-F1
#
_cell.length_a   1.000
_cell.length_b   1.000
_cell.length_c   1.000
_cell.angle_alpha   90.00
_cell.angle_beta   90.00
_cell.angle_gamma   90.00
#
_symmetry.space_group_name_H-M   'P 1'
#
loop_
_entity.id
_entity.type
_entity.pdbx_description
1 polymer ?
#
loop_
_entity_poly.entity_id
_entity_poly.type
_entity_poly.pdbx_seq_one_letter_code
_entity_poly.pdbx_strand_id
1 'polypeptide(L)'
;MPFPIWQILLAAIVAFIASLIALLLLRQRAKTFPVYDGIIIALVVGFALFAWRMAANVALLNDDPIPGISPNDMLCPVVVYFSLSMYAALRQPPARWAQIQVLLTVLAFFTSVVVL
;
A
#
# COMPACT_ATOMS: atom_id res chain seq x y z
N MET A 1 -16.93 12.80 5.85
CA MET A 1 -17.90 11.67 6.03
C MET A 1 -17.17 10.33 5.93
N PRO A 2 -17.62 9.24 6.59
CA PRO A 2 -16.97 7.93 6.45
C PRO A 2 -17.16 7.34 5.05
N PHE A 3 -16.12 6.71 4.51
CA PHE A 3 -16.20 6.03 3.22
C PHE A 3 -16.97 4.72 3.35
N PRO A 4 -17.79 4.35 2.36
CA PRO A 4 -18.41 3.03 2.33
C PRO A 4 -17.34 1.94 2.14
N ILE A 5 -17.57 0.79 2.78
CA ILE A 5 -16.61 -0.33 2.82
C ILE A 5 -16.19 -0.79 1.41
N TRP A 6 -17.09 -0.75 0.44
CA TRP A 6 -16.79 -1.15 -0.94
C TRP A 6 -15.76 -0.24 -1.62
N GLN A 7 -15.72 1.06 -1.29
CA GLN A 7 -14.69 1.98 -1.81
C GLN A 7 -13.33 1.67 -1.18
N ILE A 8 -13.30 1.40 0.12
CA ILE A 8 -12.07 1.00 0.82
C ILE A 8 -11.54 -0.31 0.24
N LEU A 9 -12.43 -1.28 -0.02
CA LEU A 9 -12.08 -2.54 -0.66
C LEU A 9 -11.54 -2.32 -2.08
N LEU A 10 -12.16 -1.42 -2.86
CA LEU A 10 -11.68 -1.06 -4.19
C LEU A 10 -10.26 -0.47 -4.13
N ALA A 11 -10.00 0.48 -3.22
CA ALA A 11 -8.67 1.06 -3.03
C ALA A 11 -7.62 0.01 -2.66
N ALA A 12 -7.97 -0.93 -1.78
CA ALA A 12 -7.10 -2.04 -1.41
C ALA A 12 -6.77 -2.97 -2.60
N ILE A 13 -7.77 -3.28 -3.44
CA ILE A 13 -7.58 -4.08 -4.66
C ILE A 13 -6.69 -3.34 -5.66
N VAL A 14 -6.92 -2.04 -5.87
CA VAL A 14 -6.11 -1.21 -6.77
C VAL A 14 -4.66 -1.16 -6.27
N ALA A 15 -4.44 -0.99 -4.97
CA ALA A 15 -3.09 -0.96 -4.39
C ALA A 15 -2.38 -2.30 -4.53
N PHE A 16 -3.09 -3.41 -4.32
CA PHE A 16 -2.59 -4.76 -4.56
C PHE A 16 -2.16 -4.94 -6.03
N ILE A 17 -3.04 -4.61 -6.98
CA ILE A 17 -2.78 -4.78 -8.42
C ILE A 17 -1.62 -3.88 -8.86
N ALA A 18 -1.63 -2.61 -8.48
CA ALA A 18 -0.56 -1.66 -8.81
C ALA A 18 0.80 -2.11 -8.26
N SER A 19 0.83 -2.57 -7.01
CA SER A 19 2.04 -3.13 -6.38
C SER A 19 2.54 -4.38 -7.10
N LEU A 20 1.63 -5.30 -7.45
CA LEU A 20 1.98 -6.51 -8.19
C LEU A 20 2.55 -6.19 -9.57
N ILE A 21 1.93 -5.27 -10.31
CA ILE A 21 2.42 -4.81 -11.61
C ILE A 21 3.83 -4.19 -11.46
N ALA A 22 4.02 -3.30 -10.49
CA ALA A 22 5.32 -2.69 -10.23
C ALA A 22 6.41 -3.74 -9.93
N LEU A 23 6.09 -4.74 -9.11
CA LEU A 23 6.99 -5.84 -8.78
C LEU A 23 7.29 -6.73 -9.98
N LEU A 24 6.29 -7.04 -10.82
CA LEU A 24 6.48 -7.83 -12.04
C LEU A 24 7.37 -7.09 -13.05
N LEU A 25 7.22 -5.77 -13.20
CA LEU A 25 8.07 -4.94 -14.05
C LEU A 25 9.51 -4.88 -13.54
N LEU A 26 9.71 -4.72 -12.22
CA LEU A 26 11.03 -4.77 -11.60
C LEU A 26 11.69 -6.13 -11.78
N ARG A 27 10.92 -7.21 -11.61
CA ARG A 27 11.38 -8.59 -11.81
C ARG A 27 11.86 -8.83 -13.24
N GLN A 28 11.16 -8.31 -14.25
CA GLN A 28 11.58 -8.46 -15.65
C GLN A 28 12.95 -7.81 -15.92
N ARG A 29 13.23 -6.68 -15.25
CA ARG A 29 14.49 -5.94 -15.44
C ARG A 29 15.66 -6.51 -14.63
N ALA A 30 15.40 -7.07 -13.45
CA ALA A 30 16.46 -7.42 -12.49
C ALA A 30 16.52 -8.92 -12.12
N LYS A 31 15.52 -9.74 -12.52
CA LYS A 31 15.39 -11.19 -12.18
C LYS A 31 15.57 -11.49 -10.69
N THR A 32 15.08 -10.62 -9.82
CA THR A 32 15.48 -10.55 -8.41
C THR A 32 14.76 -11.50 -7.45
N PHE A 33 13.57 -12.00 -7.78
CA PHE A 33 12.77 -12.83 -6.85
C PHE A 33 11.69 -13.69 -7.56
N PRO A 34 11.19 -14.77 -6.91
CA PRO A 34 10.10 -15.58 -7.44
C PRO A 34 8.76 -14.82 -7.41
N VAL A 35 7.86 -15.13 -8.35
CA VAL A 35 6.55 -14.44 -8.48
C VAL A 35 5.73 -14.53 -7.21
N TYR A 36 5.81 -15.68 -6.53
CA TYR A 36 5.09 -15.94 -5.28
C TYR A 36 5.42 -14.90 -4.18
N ASP A 37 6.70 -14.54 -4.02
CA ASP A 37 7.08 -13.51 -3.05
C ASP A 37 6.51 -12.14 -3.45
N GLY A 38 6.49 -11.83 -4.74
CA GLY A 38 5.86 -10.61 -5.26
C GLY A 38 4.36 -10.53 -4.95
N ILE A 39 3.64 -11.65 -5.06
CA ILE A 39 2.21 -11.73 -4.69
C ILE A 39 2.04 -11.48 -3.20
N ILE A 40 2.86 -12.11 -2.34
CA ILE A 40 2.77 -11.90 -0.88
C ILE A 40 3.05 -10.44 -0.54
N ILE A 41 4.10 -9.84 -1.10
CA ILE A 41 4.44 -8.43 -0.85
C ILE A 41 3.28 -7.51 -1.27
N ALA A 42 2.70 -7.74 -2.45
CA ALA A 42 1.55 -6.97 -2.91
C ALA A 42 0.32 -7.16 -1.98
N LEU A 43 0.09 -8.38 -1.49
CA LEU A 43 -0.97 -8.67 -0.52
C LEU A 43 -0.74 -7.90 0.79
N VAL A 44 0.49 -7.82 1.29
CA VAL A 44 0.83 -7.02 2.47
C VAL A 44 0.45 -5.55 2.26
N VAL A 45 0.75 -4.98 1.08
CA VAL A 45 0.37 -3.58 0.77
C VAL A 45 -1.15 -3.40 0.77
N GLY A 46 -1.87 -4.22 0.00
CA GLY A 46 -3.33 -4.11 -0.09
C GLY A 46 -4.03 -4.32 1.26
N PHE A 47 -3.57 -5.30 2.03
CA PHE A 47 -4.11 -5.58 3.36
C PHE A 47 -3.80 -4.48 4.37
N ALA A 48 -2.58 -3.95 4.38
CA ALA A 48 -2.20 -2.85 5.27
C ALA A 48 -3.03 -1.58 4.98
N LEU A 49 -3.22 -1.24 3.70
CA LEU A 49 -4.11 -0.14 3.29
C LEU A 49 -5.54 -0.39 3.74
N PHE A 50 -6.09 -1.58 3.46
CA PHE A 50 -7.45 -1.95 3.87
C PHE A 50 -7.65 -1.84 5.38
N ALA A 51 -6.75 -2.45 6.15
CA ALA A 51 -6.81 -2.48 7.60
C ALA A 51 -6.74 -1.07 8.20
N TRP A 52 -5.81 -0.24 7.70
CA TRP A 52 -5.70 1.16 8.12
C TRP A 52 -6.98 1.93 7.79
N ARG A 53 -7.43 1.87 6.53
CA ARG A 53 -8.60 2.62 6.07
C ARG A 53 -9.87 2.20 6.80
N MET A 54 -10.03 0.92 7.14
CA MET A 54 -11.13 0.44 7.99
C MET A 54 -11.01 0.94 9.42
N ALA A 55 -9.82 0.89 10.03
CA ALA A 55 -9.61 1.30 11.42
C ALA A 55 -9.75 2.81 11.62
N ALA A 56 -9.32 3.60 10.64
CA ALA A 56 -9.30 5.06 10.67
C ALA A 56 -10.50 5.70 9.93
N ASN A 57 -11.57 4.94 9.64
CA ASN A 57 -12.73 5.44 8.89
C ASN A 57 -13.67 6.31 9.74
N VAL A 58 -13.17 7.43 10.25
CA VAL A 58 -13.93 8.39 11.05
C VAL A 58 -13.92 9.76 10.37
N ALA A 59 -15.00 10.52 10.54
CA ALA A 59 -15.19 11.79 9.84
C ALA A 59 -13.99 12.74 10.00
N LEU A 60 -13.47 12.89 11.22
CA LEU A 60 -12.32 13.75 11.52
C LEU A 60 -11.06 13.45 10.70
N LEU A 61 -10.81 12.18 10.40
CA LEU A 61 -9.61 11.77 9.66
C LEU A 61 -9.81 11.78 8.14
N ASN A 62 -11.06 11.77 7.68
CA ASN A 62 -11.42 11.81 6.27
C ASN A 62 -11.77 13.22 5.79
N ASP A 63 -11.87 14.19 6.70
CA ASP A 63 -12.06 15.59 6.30
C ASP A 63 -10.73 16.10 5.72
N ASP A 64 -10.82 16.82 4.61
CA ASP A 64 -9.68 17.29 3.82
C ASP A 64 -9.30 18.72 4.26
N PRO A 65 -8.35 18.92 5.19
CA PRO A 65 -7.81 20.24 5.49
C PRO A 65 -6.98 20.78 4.32
N ILE A 66 -6.42 19.88 3.50
CA ILE A 66 -5.74 20.18 2.24
C ILE A 66 -6.66 19.66 1.13
N PRO A 67 -7.01 20.46 0.11
CA PRO A 67 -7.92 20.03 -0.95
C PRO A 67 -7.44 18.72 -1.60
N GLY A 68 -8.24 17.66 -1.45
CA GLY A 68 -7.99 16.33 -2.02
C GLY A 68 -6.95 15.49 -1.28
N ILE A 69 -6.55 15.85 -0.06
CA ILE A 69 -5.69 14.98 0.78
C ILE A 69 -6.16 15.01 2.24
N SER A 70 -6.60 13.86 2.73
CA SER A 70 -7.04 13.69 4.11
C SER A 70 -5.87 13.35 5.06
N PRO A 71 -5.98 13.60 6.37
CA PRO A 71 -5.05 13.06 7.35
C PRO A 71 -4.93 11.53 7.28
N ASN A 72 -6.01 10.83 6.92
CA ASN A 72 -6.04 9.39 6.72
C ASN A 72 -5.11 8.96 5.56
N ASP A 73 -5.09 9.73 4.47
CA ASP A 73 -4.19 9.52 3.34
C ASP A 73 -2.73 9.68 3.71
N MET A 74 -2.40 10.71 4.49
CA MET A 74 -1.03 11.00 4.91
C MET A 74 -0.47 9.90 5.82
N LEU A 75 -1.31 9.24 6.61
CA LEU A 75 -0.89 8.17 7.53
C LEU A 75 -0.89 6.78 6.88
N CYS A 76 -1.65 6.57 5.81
CA CYS A 76 -1.65 5.32 5.05
C CYS A 76 -0.24 4.81 4.65
N PRO A 77 0.65 5.62 4.04
CA PRO A 77 2.00 5.18 3.70
C PRO A 77 2.83 4.78 4.92
N VAL A 78 2.61 5.38 6.10
CA VAL A 78 3.32 5.02 7.32
C VAL A 78 2.99 3.58 7.73
N VAL A 79 1.72 3.21 7.71
CA VAL A 79 1.26 1.86 8.04
C VAL A 79 1.76 0.83 7.02
N VAL A 80 1.73 1.18 5.73
CA VAL A 80 2.25 0.32 4.67
C VAL A 80 3.76 0.12 4.82
N TYR A 81 4.51 1.20 5.04
CA TYR A 81 5.95 1.14 5.25
C TYR A 81 6.32 0.25 6.44
N PHE A 82 5.62 0.45 7.56
CA PHE A 82 5.79 -0.38 8.77
C PHE A 82 5.46 -1.85 8.51
N SER A 83 4.35 -2.14 7.83
CA SER A 83 3.93 -3.51 7.50
C SER A 83 4.94 -4.22 6.58
N LEU A 84 5.51 -3.49 5.61
CA LEU A 84 6.58 -3.98 4.76
C LEU A 84 7.88 -4.22 5.57
N SER A 85 8.22 -3.33 6.51
CA SER A 85 9.35 -3.56 7.42
C SER A 85 9.17 -4.83 8.25
N MET A 86 7.97 -5.07 8.78
CA MET A 86 7.66 -6.31 9.49
C MET A 86 7.81 -7.53 8.59
N TYR A 87 7.31 -7.47 7.36
CA TYR A 87 7.48 -8.55 6.38
C TYR A 87 8.96 -8.87 6.15
N ALA A 88 9.81 -7.86 5.94
CA ALA A 88 11.24 -8.03 5.71
C ALA A 88 12.02 -8.51 6.94
N ALA A 89 11.51 -8.26 8.15
CA ALA A 89 12.06 -8.83 9.38
C ALA A 89 11.74 -10.33 9.52
N LEU A 90 10.62 -10.79 8.94
CA LEU A 90 10.15 -12.19 9.03
C LEU A 90 10.59 -13.07 7.86
N ARG A 91 10.92 -12.49 6.70
CA ARG A 91 11.39 -13.20 5.51
C ARG A 91 12.63 -12.54 4.93
N GLN A 92 13.50 -13.34 4.32
CA GLN A 92 14.65 -12.82 3.59
C GLN A 92 14.16 -11.94 2.42
N PRO A 93 14.40 -10.62 2.45
CA PRO A 93 13.85 -9.74 1.45
C PRO A 93 14.69 -9.79 0.15
N PRO A 94 14.08 -9.47 -1.01
CA PRO A 94 14.80 -9.42 -2.27
C PRO A 94 15.91 -8.35 -2.28
N ALA A 95 16.84 -8.49 -3.22
CA ALA A 95 17.85 -7.45 -3.46
C ALA A 95 17.18 -6.08 -3.71
N ARG A 96 17.81 -5.01 -3.20
CA ARG A 96 17.29 -3.63 -3.26
C ARG A 96 15.95 -3.44 -2.53
N TRP A 97 15.71 -4.20 -1.47
CA TRP A 97 14.49 -4.11 -0.65
C TRP A 97 14.10 -2.68 -0.28
N ALA A 98 15.04 -1.86 0.18
CA ALA A 98 14.75 -0.47 0.56
C ALA A 98 14.11 0.33 -0.59
N GLN A 99 14.54 0.12 -1.83
CA GLN A 99 13.96 0.79 -3.01
C GLN A 99 12.55 0.28 -3.32
N ILE A 100 12.35 -1.04 -3.22
CA ILE A 100 11.03 -1.67 -3.39
C ILE A 100 10.06 -1.15 -2.33
N GLN A 101 10.49 -1.15 -1.07
CA GLN A 101 9.69 -0.69 0.05
C GLN A 101 9.25 0.77 -0.13
N VAL A 102 10.17 1.66 -0.50
CA VAL A 102 9.84 3.07 -0.78
C VAL A 102 8.86 3.17 -1.96
N LEU A 103 9.11 2.48 -3.06
CA LEU A 103 8.22 2.49 -4.23
C LEU A 103 6.79 2.06 -3.87
N LEU A 104 6.64 0.94 -3.15
CA LEU A 104 5.33 0.40 -2.76
C LEU A 104 4.61 1.30 -1.76
N THR A 105 5.37 1.93 -0.85
CA THR A 105 4.83 2.92 0.09
C THR A 105 4.25 4.13 -0.65
N VAL A 106 4.98 4.64 -1.64
CA VAL A 106 4.53 5.75 -2.48
C VAL A 106 3.30 5.36 -3.32
N LEU A 107 3.28 4.15 -3.90
CA LEU A 107 2.11 3.66 -4.64
C LEU A 107 0.87 3.53 -3.76
N ALA A 108 1.03 3.08 -2.52
CA ALA A 108 -0.09 3.00 -1.57
C ALA A 108 -0.63 4.38 -1.21
N PHE A 109 0.23 5.38 -1.00
CA PHE A 109 -0.19 6.76 -0.80
C PHE A 109 -1.01 7.28 -1.98
N PHE A 110 -0.50 7.14 -3.21
CA PHE A 110 -1.24 7.59 -4.39
C PHE A 110 -2.56 6.86 -4.58
N THR A 111 -2.59 5.56 -4.31
CA THR A 111 -3.84 4.79 -4.42
C THR A 111 -4.86 5.25 -3.38
N SER A 112 -4.40 5.51 -2.16
CA SER A 112 -5.22 6.07 -1.08
C SER A 112 -5.86 7.37 -1.52
N VAL A 113 -5.07 8.33 -2.01
CA VAL A 113 -5.54 9.67 -2.41
C VAL A 113 -6.43 9.67 -3.65
N VAL A 114 -6.13 8.81 -4.64
CA VAL A 114 -6.82 8.84 -5.93
C VAL A 114 -8.16 8.10 -5.88
N VAL A 115 -8.26 7.06 -5.05
CA VAL A 115 -9.44 6.17 -5.04
C VAL A 115 -10.46 6.55 -3.95
N LEU A 116 -10.03 7.22 -2.88
CA LEU A 116 -10.85 7.57 -1.72
C LEU A 116 -10.82 9.08 -1.51
#